data_AF-A0A7C2Y7C0-F1
#
_entry.id   AF-A0A7C2Y7C0-F1
#
_cell.length_a   1.000
_cell.length_b   1.000
_cell.length_c   1.000
_cell.angle_alpha   90.00
_cell.angle_beta   90.00
_cell.angle_gamma   90.00
#
_symmetry.space_group_name_H-M   'P 1'
#
loop_
_entity.id
_entity.type
_entity.pdbx_description
1 polymer ?
#
loop_
_entity_poly.entity_id
_entity_poly.type
_entity_poly.pdbx_seq_one_letter_code
_entity_poly.pdbx_strand_id
1 'polypeptide(L)'
;MRTSILGTGAVLFFANFAAAQVYFPSHHFTTATTRAFPANSPAASSLPPSTIAAAPDDAKKNWPGVNLTVTEKPFTIDYANFIAQHNFTFVEFYVQIGYDCLSFTRAGKFYQAVYDIDLYIEDLNGNLLQTQSARDEVRVANYDDTTAPTNHRISLLSFCLRPGLYRQRAVITDKETGKRYDAASKFTVRDFSGQSLMLSDVQFSRNIQTDSSANAFVKHNRRIEPNVPHAYGQFVGQLFVYYEIYNLVDPQEAAARDSLGLQTVAPDSFQTLYLIRNDKGEEVKQVWKFSRKPGTSCVQSVVLPIADLKSGQYTLTVRVFDNASACYAETTGRFSMQWDIFSFKDKKFEEILEQLQYVAGGGELKKLARLPQTERQRGLFEFWQHRDPTPGTPRNEAMEEYYRRLNYANAYFKWRRGEGWKSPQGQIYITYGPPDYVQRYNASSFDLADDGWKNPDWSAEAWQGFSDLASRRPKLFNQGYEVWQYTQLNRSFVFVDFRSAGMYELVDPLSLNHPDLR
;
A
#
# COMPACT_ATOMS: atom_id res chain seq x y z
N MET A 1 53.32 11.90 48.90
CA MET A 1 52.77 13.26 48.71
C MET A 1 52.65 13.51 47.22
N ARG A 2 51.44 13.85 46.76
CA ARG A 2 51.00 13.88 45.37
C ARG A 2 51.29 15.24 44.73
N THR A 3 51.73 15.21 43.48
CA THR A 3 51.67 16.31 42.51
C THR A 3 50.31 16.28 41.80
N SER A 4 49.62 17.41 41.70
CA SER A 4 48.38 17.59 40.94
C SER A 4 48.55 18.65 39.85
N ILE A 5 48.04 18.34 38.66
CA ILE A 5 48.00 19.17 37.45
C ILE A 5 46.54 19.29 37.01
N LEU A 6 46.14 20.55 36.74
CA LEU A 6 45.12 21.12 35.82
C LEU A 6 43.68 20.56 35.76
N GLY A 7 42.74 21.49 35.89
CA GLY A 7 41.37 21.40 35.36
C GLY A 7 40.83 22.81 35.06
N THR A 8 40.81 23.19 33.79
CA THR A 8 40.23 24.44 33.26
C THR A 8 38.72 24.30 33.04
N GLY A 9 37.97 25.31 33.49
CA GLY A 9 36.50 25.37 33.40
C GLY A 9 35.98 25.71 32.00
N ALA A 10 34.79 25.20 31.69
CA ALA A 10 33.99 25.57 30.54
C ALA A 10 32.70 26.26 31.02
N VAL A 11 32.43 27.41 30.40
CA VAL A 11 31.32 28.33 30.66
C VAL A 11 30.05 27.83 29.98
N LEU A 12 28.96 27.73 30.75
CA LEU A 12 27.61 27.44 30.28
C LEU A 12 26.97 28.70 29.67
N PHE A 13 26.65 28.67 28.38
CA PHE A 13 25.75 29.64 27.74
C PHE A 13 24.31 29.13 27.83
N PHE A 14 23.47 29.88 28.53
CA PHE A 14 22.01 29.77 28.48
C PHE A 14 21.50 30.43 27.18
N ALA A 15 20.72 29.70 26.39
CA ALA A 15 19.91 30.27 25.31
C ALA A 15 18.42 29.99 25.58
N ASN A 16 17.68 31.08 25.79
CA ASN A 16 16.23 31.13 25.96
C ASN A 16 15.51 30.63 24.69
N PHE A 17 14.56 29.71 24.85
CA PHE A 17 13.59 29.38 23.80
C PHE A 17 12.37 30.30 23.94
N ALA A 18 12.18 31.16 22.94
CA ALA A 18 10.99 31.98 22.77
C ALA A 18 9.88 31.17 22.09
N ALA A 19 8.67 31.26 22.65
CA ALA A 19 7.44 30.73 22.09
C ALA A 19 7.09 31.45 20.78
N ALA A 20 6.88 30.69 19.69
CA ALA A 20 6.34 31.22 18.45
C ALA A 20 4.81 31.07 18.46
N GLN A 21 4.12 32.21 18.63
CA GLN A 21 2.69 32.37 18.43
C GLN A 21 2.37 32.29 16.93
N VAL A 22 1.36 31.50 16.57
CA VAL A 22 0.79 31.47 15.21
C VAL A 22 -0.19 32.64 15.07
N TYR A 23 0.11 33.53 14.13
CA TYR A 23 -0.68 34.71 13.78
C TYR A 23 -1.83 34.33 12.83
N PHE A 24 -3.07 34.71 13.15
CA PHE A 24 -4.22 34.65 12.24
C PHE A 24 -4.46 36.03 11.60
N PRO A 25 -4.63 36.14 10.27
CA PRO A 25 -5.12 37.36 9.66
C PRO A 25 -6.65 37.41 9.71
N SER A 26 -7.15 38.53 10.22
CA SER A 26 -8.56 38.93 10.23
C SER A 26 -8.90 39.67 8.94
N HIS A 27 -9.96 39.26 8.25
CA HIS A 27 -10.58 40.07 7.19
C HIS A 27 -12.07 40.25 7.47
N HIS A 28 -12.46 41.51 7.63
CA HIS A 28 -13.82 42.02 7.61
C HIS A 28 -14.24 42.43 6.18
N PHE A 29 -15.57 42.61 6.03
CA PHE A 29 -16.32 43.28 4.94
C PHE A 29 -16.74 42.36 3.77
N THR A 30 -17.99 42.33 3.26
CA THR A 30 -19.24 43.10 3.49
C THR A 30 -20.43 42.31 2.93
N THR A 31 -21.62 42.60 3.43
CA THR A 31 -22.95 42.21 2.91
C THR A 31 -23.26 42.81 1.54
N ALA A 32 -23.84 42.02 0.61
CA ALA A 32 -24.74 42.49 -0.45
C ALA A 32 -25.60 41.35 -1.08
N THR A 33 -26.89 41.40 -0.77
CA THR A 33 -28.07 41.32 -1.65
C THR A 33 -28.31 40.14 -2.61
N THR A 34 -29.40 39.43 -2.29
CA THR A 34 -30.18 38.49 -3.11
C THR A 34 -30.71 39.10 -4.42
N ARG A 35 -30.62 38.37 -5.53
CA ARG A 35 -31.56 38.53 -6.67
C ARG A 35 -31.73 37.21 -7.43
N ALA A 36 -32.97 36.89 -7.76
CA ALA A 36 -33.41 35.66 -8.41
C ALA A 36 -33.40 35.73 -9.95
N PHE A 37 -33.11 34.57 -10.56
CA PHE A 37 -33.45 33.94 -11.87
C PHE A 37 -34.17 34.75 -12.98
N PRO A 38 -33.89 34.46 -14.29
CA PRO A 38 -34.52 33.30 -14.97
C PRO A 38 -33.65 32.52 -15.98
N ALA A 39 -34.19 31.36 -16.35
CA ALA A 39 -33.70 30.36 -17.31
C ALA A 39 -33.61 30.88 -18.76
N ASN A 40 -32.70 30.28 -19.55
CA ASN A 40 -32.90 29.99 -20.98
C ASN A 40 -31.75 29.11 -21.52
N SER A 41 -32.12 27.96 -22.10
CA SER A 41 -31.34 27.25 -23.13
C SER A 41 -31.81 27.75 -24.50
N PRO A 42 -30.94 27.82 -25.53
CA PRO A 42 -31.05 26.81 -26.60
C PRO A 42 -29.74 26.41 -27.31
N ALA A 43 -29.80 25.20 -27.87
CA ALA A 43 -29.18 24.58 -29.06
C ALA A 43 -27.91 25.15 -29.74
N ALA A 44 -26.95 24.21 -29.89
CA ALA A 44 -26.16 23.84 -31.07
C ALA A 44 -25.83 24.87 -32.19
N SER A 45 -24.54 25.07 -32.45
CA SER A 45 -24.01 25.34 -33.81
C SER A 45 -22.57 24.84 -33.97
N SER A 46 -22.28 24.35 -35.17
CA SER A 46 -21.17 23.53 -35.65
C SER A 46 -20.00 24.27 -36.32
N LEU A 47 -18.88 23.55 -36.50
CA LEU A 47 -17.74 23.68 -37.46
C LEU A 47 -16.44 24.37 -36.96
N PRO A 48 -15.23 24.07 -37.51
CA PRO A 48 -14.77 22.97 -38.40
C PRO A 48 -13.53 22.18 -37.85
N PRO A 49 -13.10 21.08 -38.50
CA PRO A 49 -11.93 20.30 -38.07
C PRO A 49 -10.63 20.97 -38.54
N SER A 50 -9.66 21.11 -37.62
CA SER A 50 -8.30 21.54 -37.95
C SER A 50 -7.40 20.31 -38.03
N THR A 51 -6.97 20.02 -39.25
CA THR A 51 -6.08 18.93 -39.65
C THR A 51 -4.66 19.19 -39.13
N ILE A 52 -4.11 18.26 -38.35
CA ILE A 52 -2.64 18.07 -38.26
C ILE A 52 -2.37 16.61 -38.64
N ALA A 53 -1.50 16.46 -39.62
CA ALA A 53 -1.22 15.24 -40.35
C ALA A 53 -0.62 14.13 -39.47
N ALA A 54 -0.99 12.91 -39.82
CA ALA A 54 -0.58 11.65 -39.22
C ALA A 54 0.90 11.31 -39.51
N ALA A 55 1.54 10.69 -38.52
CA ALA A 55 2.63 9.74 -38.72
C ALA A 55 2.07 8.31 -38.51
N PRO A 56 2.65 7.26 -39.12
CA PRO A 56 1.95 6.00 -39.34
C PRO A 56 1.67 5.24 -38.03
N ASP A 57 0.38 5.08 -37.74
CA ASP A 57 -0.17 4.10 -36.79
C ASP A 57 -0.08 2.72 -37.43
N ASP A 58 0.82 1.85 -36.95
CA ASP A 58 0.67 0.38 -37.01
C ASP A 58 1.73 -0.31 -36.12
N ALA A 59 1.70 -0.07 -34.80
CA ALA A 59 2.41 -0.91 -33.82
C ALA A 59 1.93 -0.79 -32.36
N LYS A 60 0.85 -0.05 -32.06
CA LYS A 60 0.35 0.11 -30.67
C LYS A 60 -1.12 -0.23 -30.57
N LYS A 61 -1.45 -1.52 -30.68
CA LYS A 61 -2.76 -2.01 -30.25
C LYS A 61 -2.71 -2.34 -28.76
N ASN A 62 -3.43 -1.49 -28.02
CA ASN A 62 -3.74 -1.58 -26.60
C ASN A 62 -3.98 -3.02 -26.12
N TRP A 63 -3.27 -3.39 -25.06
CA TRP A 63 -3.56 -4.58 -24.28
C TRP A 63 -4.90 -4.38 -23.54
N PRO A 64 -5.87 -5.31 -23.64
CA PRO A 64 -7.09 -5.22 -22.85
C PRO A 64 -6.76 -5.50 -21.40
N GLY A 65 -6.72 -4.45 -20.57
CA GLY A 65 -6.79 -4.61 -19.13
C GLY A 65 -8.06 -5.38 -18.79
N VAL A 66 -7.92 -6.52 -18.12
CA VAL A 66 -9.07 -7.14 -17.46
C VAL A 66 -9.59 -6.14 -16.45
N ASN A 67 -10.77 -5.60 -16.75
CA ASN A 67 -11.67 -5.09 -15.72
C ASN A 67 -12.13 -6.31 -14.92
N LEU A 68 -11.33 -6.70 -13.92
CA LEU A 68 -11.90 -7.35 -12.75
C LEU A 68 -12.79 -6.27 -12.16
N THR A 69 -14.10 -6.33 -12.39
CA THR A 69 -15.05 -5.50 -11.63
C THR A 69 -15.15 -6.07 -10.22
N VAL A 70 -14.03 -6.05 -9.49
CA VAL A 70 -14.09 -5.59 -8.11
C VAL A 70 -14.39 -4.11 -8.28
N THR A 71 -15.50 -3.64 -7.73
CA THR A 71 -15.71 -2.19 -7.57
C THR A 71 -14.63 -1.69 -6.62
N GLU A 72 -13.40 -1.55 -7.10
CA GLU A 72 -12.31 -0.96 -6.34
C GLU A 72 -12.71 0.50 -6.14
N LYS A 73 -12.82 0.87 -4.86
CA LYS A 73 -12.95 2.27 -4.53
C LYS A 73 -11.67 2.95 -5.04
N PRO A 74 -11.78 3.98 -5.89
CA PRO A 74 -10.62 4.62 -6.51
C PRO A 74 -9.62 5.20 -5.49
N PHE A 75 -10.07 5.38 -4.25
CA PHE A 75 -9.24 5.72 -3.11
C PHE A 75 -9.92 5.27 -1.81
N THR A 76 -9.14 5.18 -0.74
CA THR A 76 -9.62 4.84 0.62
C THR A 76 -9.32 6.00 1.58
N ILE A 77 -10.18 6.19 2.58
CA ILE A 77 -10.02 7.21 3.61
C ILE A 77 -10.11 6.54 4.96
N ASP A 78 -9.18 6.88 5.85
CA ASP A 78 -9.21 6.53 7.27
C ASP A 78 -9.04 7.81 8.11
N TYR A 79 -9.36 7.74 9.40
CA TYR A 79 -9.22 8.88 10.31
C TYR A 79 -8.85 8.46 11.73
N ALA A 80 -8.20 9.37 12.46
CA ALA A 80 -7.87 9.17 13.88
C ALA A 80 -8.10 10.43 14.71
N ASN A 81 -8.70 10.25 15.90
CA ASN A 81 -8.98 11.31 16.86
C ASN A 81 -7.87 11.45 17.92
N PHE A 82 -7.38 12.67 18.11
CA PHE A 82 -6.40 13.07 19.13
C PHE A 82 -6.90 14.27 19.95
N ILE A 83 -6.39 14.44 21.18
CA ILE A 83 -6.80 15.56 22.02
C ILE A 83 -6.36 16.89 21.40
N ALA A 84 -7.21 17.92 21.50
CA ALA A 84 -6.85 19.29 21.18
C ALA A 84 -7.26 20.24 22.31
N GLN A 85 -6.91 21.52 22.18
CA GLN A 85 -7.27 22.53 23.18
C GLN A 85 -8.74 22.98 23.04
N HIS A 86 -9.30 23.57 24.10
CA HIS A 86 -10.57 24.31 24.10
C HIS A 86 -11.82 23.53 23.63
N ASN A 87 -12.00 22.28 24.10
CA ASN A 87 -13.14 21.40 23.76
C ASN A 87 -13.22 21.05 22.25
N PHE A 88 -12.10 21.14 21.55
CA PHE A 88 -11.95 20.58 20.21
C PHE A 88 -11.19 19.26 20.28
N THR A 89 -11.37 18.48 19.23
CA THR A 89 -10.65 17.25 18.97
C THR A 89 -9.92 17.43 17.65
N PHE A 90 -8.63 17.08 17.66
CA PHE A 90 -7.79 17.10 16.47
C PHE A 90 -8.05 15.80 15.71
N VAL A 91 -8.49 15.90 14.46
CA VAL A 91 -8.81 14.75 13.62
C VAL A 91 -7.87 14.75 12.43
N GLU A 92 -7.10 13.68 12.30
CA GLU A 92 -6.27 13.39 11.13
C GLU A 92 -7.06 12.53 10.15
N PHE A 93 -7.01 12.87 8.86
CA PHE A 93 -7.58 12.09 7.76
C PHE A 93 -6.48 11.61 6.83
N TYR A 94 -6.42 10.30 6.60
CA TYR A 94 -5.45 9.67 5.71
C TYR A 94 -6.15 9.25 4.41
N VAL A 95 -5.80 9.91 3.31
CA VAL A 95 -6.39 9.65 1.98
C VAL A 95 -5.39 8.86 1.15
N GLN A 96 -5.73 7.61 0.82
CA GLN A 96 -4.90 6.72 0.01
C GLN A 96 -5.45 6.56 -1.40
N ILE A 97 -4.72 6.99 -2.42
CA ILE A 97 -5.07 6.84 -3.84
C ILE A 97 -4.07 5.95 -4.59
N GLY A 98 -4.58 5.01 -5.40
CA GLY A 98 -3.76 4.16 -6.27
C GLY A 98 -3.13 4.94 -7.42
N TYR A 99 -1.94 4.54 -7.87
CA TYR A 99 -1.27 5.21 -9.00
C TYR A 99 -1.99 4.96 -10.32
N ASP A 100 -2.64 3.81 -10.46
CA ASP A 100 -3.53 3.45 -11.58
C ASP A 100 -4.75 4.39 -11.72
N CYS A 101 -5.08 5.15 -10.66
CA CYS A 101 -6.11 6.17 -10.68
C CYS A 101 -5.60 7.55 -11.14
N LEU A 102 -4.29 7.73 -11.30
CA LEU A 102 -3.65 8.99 -11.65
C LEU A 102 -3.08 8.94 -13.07
N SER A 103 -3.05 10.10 -13.73
CA SER A 103 -2.46 10.22 -15.06
C SER A 103 -1.03 10.75 -14.94
N PHE A 104 -0.07 9.90 -15.32
CA PHE A 104 1.34 10.25 -15.30
C PHE A 104 1.79 10.82 -16.65
N THR A 105 2.51 11.94 -16.60
CA THR A 105 3.19 12.54 -17.76
C THR A 105 4.70 12.47 -17.58
N ARG A 106 5.44 12.46 -18.70
CA ARG A 106 6.91 12.43 -18.66
C ARG A 106 7.46 13.82 -18.33
N ALA A 107 8.15 13.94 -17.21
CA ALA A 107 8.82 15.15 -16.74
C ALA A 107 10.34 14.93 -16.67
N GLY A 108 11.03 15.16 -17.79
CA GLY A 108 12.47 14.92 -17.91
C GLY A 108 12.82 13.43 -17.80
N LYS A 109 13.51 13.04 -16.71
CA LYS A 109 13.92 11.65 -16.43
C LYS A 109 12.89 10.87 -15.60
N PHE A 110 11.80 11.52 -15.17
CA PHE A 110 10.79 10.93 -14.30
C PHE A 110 9.43 10.93 -14.98
N TYR A 111 8.51 10.15 -14.43
CA TYR A 111 7.08 10.25 -14.64
C TYR A 111 6.48 10.98 -13.44
N GLN A 112 5.58 11.92 -13.70
CA GLN A 112 4.98 12.79 -12.70
C GLN A 112 3.46 12.76 -12.83
N ALA A 113 2.77 12.68 -11.69
CA ALA A 113 1.33 12.90 -11.60
C ALA A 113 1.05 13.94 -10.53
N VAL A 114 0.13 14.87 -10.81
CA VAL A 114 -0.31 15.92 -9.88
C VAL A 114 -1.81 15.79 -9.70
N TYR A 115 -2.28 15.91 -8.46
CA TYR A 115 -3.70 15.84 -8.15
C TYR A 115 -4.07 16.80 -7.02
N ASP A 116 -5.31 17.28 -7.03
CA ASP A 116 -5.91 18.07 -5.95
C ASP A 116 -6.82 17.16 -5.10
N ILE A 117 -6.82 17.36 -3.79
CA ILE A 117 -7.70 16.70 -2.80
C ILE A 117 -8.51 17.80 -2.13
N ASP A 118 -9.84 17.70 -2.20
CA ASP A 118 -10.76 18.54 -1.44
C ASP A 118 -11.48 17.68 -0.40
N LEU A 119 -11.27 17.94 0.88
CA LEU A 119 -11.94 17.27 1.98
C LEU A 119 -12.97 18.20 2.61
N TYR A 120 -14.22 17.76 2.61
CA TYR A 120 -15.37 18.47 3.13
C TYR A 120 -15.86 17.79 4.41
N ILE A 121 -16.03 18.56 5.47
CA ILE A 121 -16.68 18.15 6.72
C ILE A 121 -18.08 18.73 6.73
N GLU A 122 -19.07 17.84 6.76
CA GLU A 122 -20.49 18.16 6.68
C GLU A 122 -21.21 17.68 7.95
N ASP A 123 -22.32 18.34 8.29
CA ASP A 123 -23.26 17.78 9.24
C ASP A 123 -24.03 16.59 8.63
N LEU A 124 -24.89 15.95 9.42
CA LEU A 124 -25.67 14.79 8.94
C LEU A 124 -26.77 15.16 7.95
N ASN A 125 -27.10 16.44 7.78
CA ASN A 125 -28.03 16.94 6.80
C ASN A 125 -27.33 17.30 5.47
N GLY A 126 -26.00 17.17 5.40
CA GLY A 126 -25.19 17.53 4.24
C GLY A 126 -24.81 19.00 4.16
N ASN A 127 -25.03 19.78 5.23
CA ASN A 127 -24.57 21.17 5.28
C ASN A 127 -23.05 21.19 5.49
N LEU A 128 -22.34 21.97 4.67
CA LEU A 128 -20.91 22.15 4.80
C LEU A 128 -20.56 22.93 6.08
N LEU A 129 -19.65 22.37 6.88
CA LEU A 129 -19.14 22.99 8.11
C LEU A 129 -17.71 23.51 7.94
N GLN A 130 -16.83 22.68 7.38
CA GLN A 130 -15.43 23.02 7.12
C GLN A 130 -14.94 22.36 5.83
N THR A 131 -13.91 22.93 5.21
CA THR A 131 -13.25 22.34 4.05
C THR A 131 -11.74 22.59 4.12
N GLN A 132 -10.97 21.66 3.59
CA GLN A 132 -9.54 21.80 3.37
C GLN A 132 -9.19 21.25 2.00
N SER A 133 -8.36 21.98 1.27
CA SER A 133 -7.84 21.56 -0.03
C SER A 133 -6.32 21.38 0.06
N ALA A 134 -5.81 20.34 -0.59
CA ALA A 134 -4.38 20.07 -0.71
C ALA A 134 -4.04 19.69 -2.15
N ARG A 135 -2.87 20.12 -2.62
CA ARG A 135 -2.27 19.62 -3.86
C ARG A 135 -1.12 18.71 -3.49
N ASP A 136 -1.09 17.52 -4.09
CA ASP A 136 -0.01 16.55 -3.90
C ASP A 136 0.50 16.06 -5.26
N GLU A 137 1.67 15.45 -5.22
CA GLU A 137 2.44 15.06 -6.39
C GLU A 137 3.13 13.72 -6.17
N VAL A 138 3.14 12.90 -7.21
CA VAL A 138 3.92 11.65 -7.28
C VAL A 138 4.98 11.79 -8.36
N ARG A 139 6.22 11.38 -8.04
CA ARG A 139 7.31 11.22 -9.00
C ARG A 139 7.87 9.81 -8.93
N VAL A 140 7.95 9.13 -10.07
CA VAL A 140 8.57 7.80 -10.20
C VAL A 140 9.55 7.78 -11.36
N ALA A 141 10.58 6.93 -11.27
CA ALA A 141 11.61 6.85 -12.31
C ALA A 141 11.17 5.97 -13.48
N ASN A 142 10.48 4.87 -13.20
CA ASN A 142 10.11 3.87 -14.20
C ASN A 142 8.63 3.99 -14.57
N TYR A 143 8.31 3.65 -15.82
CA TYR A 143 6.93 3.64 -16.29
C TYR A 143 6.09 2.57 -15.56
N ASP A 144 6.67 1.39 -15.31
CA ASP A 144 5.96 0.28 -14.65
C ASP A 144 5.40 0.68 -13.28
N ASP A 145 6.12 1.54 -12.55
CA ASP A 145 5.68 2.07 -11.26
C ASP A 145 4.37 2.85 -11.37
N THR A 146 4.11 3.52 -12.49
CA THR A 146 2.91 4.35 -12.72
C THR A 146 1.63 3.53 -12.86
N THR A 147 1.75 2.25 -13.23
CA THR A 147 0.62 1.36 -13.51
C THR A 147 0.52 0.20 -12.51
N ALA A 148 1.46 0.11 -11.57
CA ALA A 148 1.49 -0.94 -10.58
C ALA A 148 0.27 -0.82 -9.62
N PRO A 149 -0.63 -1.81 -9.57
CA PRO A 149 -1.85 -1.74 -8.73
C PRO A 149 -1.56 -1.62 -7.22
N THR A 150 -0.35 -1.99 -6.81
CA THR A 150 0.12 -1.95 -5.43
C THR A 150 0.67 -0.59 -5.01
N ASN A 151 1.04 0.24 -5.98
CA ASN A 151 1.59 1.56 -5.74
C ASN A 151 0.46 2.56 -5.49
N HIS A 152 0.64 3.37 -4.45
CA HIS A 152 -0.36 4.33 -4.02
C HIS A 152 0.33 5.46 -3.27
N ARG A 153 -0.37 6.60 -3.18
CA ARG A 153 0.05 7.77 -2.44
C ARG A 153 -0.89 7.97 -1.26
N ILE A 154 -0.33 8.30 -0.09
CA ILE A 154 -1.10 8.68 1.09
C ILE A 154 -0.87 10.16 1.35
N SER A 155 -1.96 10.92 1.49
CA SER A 155 -1.95 12.33 1.85
C SER A 155 -2.66 12.53 3.19
N LEU A 156 -2.17 13.47 3.99
CA LEU A 156 -2.70 13.80 5.32
C LEU A 156 -3.40 15.16 5.30
N LEU A 157 -4.64 15.20 5.75
CA LEU A 157 -5.42 16.41 6.01
C LEU A 157 -5.87 16.40 7.47
N SER A 158 -6.13 17.57 8.06
CA SER A 158 -6.50 17.63 9.48
C SER A 158 -7.40 18.81 9.84
N PHE A 159 -8.25 18.58 10.83
CA PHE A 159 -9.21 19.56 11.33
C PHE A 159 -9.27 19.58 12.86
N CYS A 160 -9.61 20.72 13.43
CA CYS A 160 -10.05 20.83 14.83
C CYS A 160 -11.58 20.92 14.85
N LEU A 161 -12.23 19.84 15.29
CA LEU A 161 -13.69 19.70 15.27
C LEU A 161 -14.25 19.57 16.67
N ARG A 162 -15.47 20.04 16.90
CA ARG A 162 -16.18 19.79 18.17
C ARG A 162 -16.63 18.32 18.22
N PRO A 163 -16.68 17.69 19.41
CA PRO A 163 -17.19 16.33 19.54
C PRO A 163 -18.59 16.18 18.93
N GLY A 164 -18.81 15.07 18.20
CA GLY A 164 -20.07 14.86 17.47
C GLY A 164 -19.95 13.85 16.34
N LEU A 165 -21.08 13.61 15.66
CA LEU A 165 -21.16 12.74 14.50
C LEU A 165 -21.26 13.58 13.22
N TYR A 166 -20.40 13.30 12.25
CA TYR A 166 -20.25 14.09 11.04
C TYR A 166 -20.25 13.19 9.80
N ARG A 167 -20.35 13.82 8.63
CA ARG A 167 -20.06 13.20 7.35
C ARG A 167 -18.80 13.84 6.78
N GLN A 168 -17.84 13.03 6.37
CA GLN A 168 -16.72 13.48 5.56
C GLN A 168 -17.00 13.14 4.10
N ARG A 169 -16.62 14.02 3.18
CA ARG A 169 -16.63 13.78 1.74
C ARG A 169 -15.30 14.23 1.16
N ALA A 170 -14.59 13.34 0.49
CA ALA A 170 -13.35 13.67 -0.20
C ALA A 170 -13.58 13.64 -1.71
N VAL A 171 -12.99 14.60 -2.40
CA VAL A 171 -12.93 14.65 -3.86
C VAL A 171 -11.47 14.70 -4.28
N ILE A 172 -11.06 13.74 -5.10
CA ILE A 172 -9.73 13.75 -5.71
C ILE A 172 -9.88 14.10 -7.19
N THR A 173 -9.12 15.09 -7.66
CA THR A 173 -9.11 15.54 -9.04
C THR A 173 -7.71 15.38 -9.63
N ASP A 174 -7.58 14.49 -10.62
CA ASP A 174 -6.37 14.36 -11.44
C ASP A 174 -6.16 15.64 -12.27
N LYS A 175 -4.99 16.27 -12.18
CA LYS A 175 -4.77 17.58 -12.83
C LYS A 175 -4.55 17.51 -14.32
N GLU A 176 -4.09 16.37 -14.82
CA GLU A 176 -3.80 16.19 -16.24
C GLU A 176 -5.10 16.00 -17.03
N THR A 177 -5.98 15.10 -16.55
CA THR A 177 -7.21 14.73 -17.28
C THR A 177 -8.46 15.43 -16.77
N GLY A 178 -8.42 16.01 -15.56
CA GLY A 178 -9.60 16.53 -14.87
C GLY A 178 -10.53 15.44 -14.33
N LYS A 179 -10.16 14.16 -14.43
CA LYS A 179 -10.95 13.04 -13.89
C LYS A 179 -11.11 13.20 -12.38
N ARG A 180 -12.32 12.93 -11.88
CA ARG A 180 -12.69 13.10 -10.47
C ARG A 180 -13.14 11.79 -9.84
N TYR A 181 -12.74 11.62 -8.59
CA TYR A 181 -13.17 10.55 -7.71
C TYR A 181 -13.81 11.16 -6.46
N ASP A 182 -14.98 10.69 -6.07
CA ASP A 182 -15.70 11.18 -4.88
C ASP A 182 -16.00 9.99 -3.96
N ALA A 183 -15.76 10.16 -2.66
CA ALA A 183 -16.18 9.22 -1.64
C ALA A 183 -16.60 9.96 -0.36
N ALA A 184 -17.65 9.45 0.28
CA ALA A 184 -18.11 9.98 1.55
C ALA A 184 -18.42 8.87 2.55
N SER A 185 -18.20 9.16 3.82
CA SER A 185 -18.55 8.28 4.94
C SER A 185 -18.88 9.07 6.18
N LYS A 186 -19.58 8.45 7.13
CA LYS A 186 -19.79 9.02 8.47
C LYS A 186 -18.57 8.73 9.34
N PHE A 187 -18.25 9.66 10.22
CA PHE A 187 -17.17 9.51 11.20
C PHE A 187 -17.54 10.21 12.51
N THR A 188 -16.96 9.72 13.60
CA THR A 188 -17.22 10.26 14.94
C THR A 188 -16.02 11.07 15.42
N VAL A 189 -16.29 12.30 15.85
CA VAL A 189 -15.34 13.12 16.58
C VAL A 189 -15.51 12.86 18.06
N ARG A 190 -14.50 12.28 18.70
CA ARG A 190 -14.54 11.89 20.11
C ARG A 190 -14.46 13.10 21.03
N ASP A 191 -14.99 12.98 22.25
CA ASP A 191 -14.85 13.99 23.30
C ASP A 191 -13.65 13.66 24.20
N PHE A 192 -12.71 14.60 24.30
CA PHE A 192 -11.54 14.53 25.16
C PHE A 192 -11.53 15.61 26.25
N SER A 193 -12.67 16.27 26.53
CA SER A 193 -12.78 17.30 27.56
C SER A 193 -12.82 16.76 29.00
N GLY A 194 -13.01 15.45 29.16
CA GLY A 194 -13.02 14.80 30.47
C GLY A 194 -11.64 14.74 31.13
N GLN A 195 -11.64 14.67 32.46
CA GLN A 195 -10.42 14.58 33.28
C GLN A 195 -10.04 13.14 33.67
N SER A 196 -10.86 12.15 33.30
CA SER A 196 -10.55 10.73 33.52
C SER A 196 -9.50 10.24 32.53
N LEU A 197 -8.84 9.12 32.84
CA LEU A 197 -7.96 8.41 31.91
C LEU A 197 -8.66 8.22 30.55
N MET A 198 -7.97 8.61 29.48
CA MET A 198 -8.50 8.58 28.11
C MET A 198 -7.43 8.10 27.14
N LEU A 199 -7.88 7.52 26.02
CA LEU A 199 -7.02 7.04 24.94
C LEU A 199 -7.47 7.66 23.62
N SER A 200 -6.53 8.00 22.75
CA SER A 200 -6.82 8.32 21.35
C SER A 200 -7.43 7.12 20.62
N ASP A 201 -7.76 7.30 19.35
CA ASP A 201 -7.99 6.16 18.47
C ASP A 201 -6.72 5.32 18.30
N VAL A 202 -6.93 4.05 17.95
CA VAL A 202 -5.86 3.13 17.53
C VAL A 202 -5.49 3.47 16.09
N GLN A 203 -4.28 3.97 15.87
CA GLN A 203 -3.76 4.17 14.53
C GLN A 203 -2.98 2.92 14.09
N PHE A 204 -3.56 2.18 13.15
CA PHE A 204 -2.89 1.07 12.50
C PHE A 204 -1.88 1.58 11.48
N SER A 205 -0.66 1.09 11.59
CA SER A 205 0.45 1.55 10.79
C SER A 205 1.03 0.39 10.00
N ARG A 206 1.68 0.75 8.91
CA ARG A 206 2.54 -0.15 8.16
C ARG A 206 3.91 -0.26 8.79
N ASN A 207 4.40 0.87 9.26
CA ASN A 207 5.72 1.00 9.80
C ASN A 207 5.73 2.19 10.76
N ILE A 208 6.54 2.09 11.81
CA ILE A 208 6.78 3.17 12.76
C ILE A 208 8.28 3.24 13.00
N GLN A 209 8.88 4.38 12.68
CA GLN A 209 10.32 4.61 12.83
C GLN A 209 10.57 5.90 13.60
N THR A 210 11.68 5.96 14.34
CA THR A 210 12.13 7.22 14.92
C THR A 210 12.53 8.17 13.79
N ASP A 211 11.95 9.37 13.78
CA ASP A 211 12.21 10.37 12.76
C ASP A 211 11.97 11.75 13.37
N SER A 212 12.89 12.68 13.14
CA SER A 212 12.83 14.06 13.64
C SER A 212 12.70 15.09 12.51
N SER A 213 12.51 14.63 11.28
CA SER A 213 12.30 15.48 10.12
C SER A 213 10.95 16.19 10.19
N ALA A 214 10.89 17.38 9.57
CA ALA A 214 9.64 18.10 9.36
C ALA A 214 8.84 17.40 8.24
N ASN A 215 8.05 16.40 8.62
CA ASN A 215 7.20 15.63 7.72
C ASN A 215 5.80 15.49 8.35
N ALA A 216 4.75 15.56 7.52
CA ALA A 216 3.36 15.49 7.98
C ALA A 216 3.03 14.19 8.74
N PHE A 217 3.73 13.10 8.45
CA PHE A 217 3.57 11.81 9.13
C PHE A 217 4.47 11.66 10.37
N VAL A 218 5.26 12.68 10.71
CA VAL A 218 6.11 12.68 11.91
C VAL A 218 5.38 13.36 13.05
N LYS A 219 5.12 12.62 14.12
CA LYS A 219 4.60 13.14 15.40
C LYS A 219 5.36 12.51 16.56
N HIS A 220 5.70 13.33 17.55
CA HIS A 220 6.47 12.92 18.74
C HIS A 220 7.77 12.16 18.41
N ASN A 221 8.54 12.67 17.45
CA ASN A 221 9.78 12.06 16.93
C ASN A 221 9.60 10.65 16.35
N ARG A 222 8.41 10.33 15.84
CA ARG A 222 8.10 9.06 15.17
C ARG A 222 7.41 9.33 13.85
N ARG A 223 7.98 8.81 12.76
CA ARG A 223 7.30 8.70 11.47
C ARG A 223 6.34 7.52 11.54
N ILE A 224 5.05 7.81 11.37
CA ILE A 224 3.97 6.83 11.46
C ILE A 224 3.33 6.74 10.09
N GLU A 225 3.62 5.65 9.38
CA GLU A 225 3.06 5.42 8.05
C GLU A 225 1.74 4.66 8.19
N PRO A 226 0.58 5.29 7.94
CA PRO A 226 -0.70 4.68 8.20
C PRO A 226 -0.96 3.49 7.27
N ASN A 227 -1.64 2.47 7.79
CA ASN A 227 -2.21 1.40 6.97
C ASN A 227 -3.69 1.71 6.70
N VAL A 228 -3.98 2.64 5.78
CA VAL A 228 -5.35 3.17 5.56
C VAL A 228 -6.44 2.09 5.37
N PRO A 229 -6.21 0.96 4.68
CA PRO A 229 -7.21 -0.11 4.56
C PRO A 229 -7.40 -0.98 5.82
N HIS A 230 -6.53 -0.85 6.83
CA HIS A 230 -6.43 -1.76 7.98
C HIS A 230 -6.37 -3.24 7.57
N ALA A 231 -5.69 -3.52 6.46
CA ALA A 231 -5.57 -4.84 5.86
C ALA A 231 -4.14 -5.35 5.99
N TYR A 232 -4.00 -6.58 6.44
CA TYR A 232 -2.73 -7.25 6.70
C TYR A 232 -2.70 -8.59 5.97
N GLY A 233 -1.74 -8.75 5.07
CA GLY A 233 -1.47 -10.00 4.35
C GLY A 233 -0.94 -11.12 5.26
N GLN A 234 -1.02 -12.38 4.80
CA GLN A 234 -0.47 -13.55 5.53
C GLN A 234 1.01 -13.41 5.89
N PHE A 235 1.75 -12.62 5.10
CA PHE A 235 3.18 -12.41 5.24
C PHE A 235 3.54 -11.15 6.02
N VAL A 236 2.51 -10.46 6.52
CA VAL A 236 2.66 -9.40 7.48
C VAL A 236 2.56 -10.01 8.86
N GLY A 237 3.70 -10.40 9.42
CA GLY A 237 3.75 -11.04 10.74
C GLY A 237 3.57 -10.07 11.91
N GLN A 238 3.48 -8.77 11.64
CA GLN A 238 3.59 -7.70 12.62
C GLN A 238 2.50 -6.64 12.42
N LEU A 239 1.82 -6.33 13.50
CA LEU A 239 0.81 -5.28 13.58
C LEU A 239 1.44 -4.08 14.29
N PHE A 240 1.76 -3.03 13.54
CA PHE A 240 2.26 -1.77 14.08
C PHE A 240 1.08 -0.90 14.51
N VAL A 241 1.09 -0.49 15.78
CA VAL A 241 -0.01 0.26 16.40
C VAL A 241 0.56 1.46 17.12
N TYR A 242 -0.08 2.60 16.89
CA TYR A 242 0.18 3.85 17.59
C TYR A 242 -1.08 4.35 18.30
N TYR A 243 -0.93 4.88 19.51
CA TYR A 243 -1.99 5.57 20.24
C TYR A 243 -1.40 6.48 21.32
N GLU A 244 -2.18 7.45 21.77
CA GLU A 244 -1.86 8.37 22.86
C GLU A 244 -2.72 8.09 24.10
N ILE A 245 -2.13 8.28 25.26
CA ILE A 245 -2.73 8.15 26.59
C ILE A 245 -2.78 9.54 27.22
N TYR A 246 -3.93 9.91 27.75
CA TYR A 246 -4.18 11.20 28.38
C TYR A 246 -4.70 11.01 29.81
N ASN A 247 -4.46 12.02 30.66
CA ASN A 247 -4.96 12.07 32.04
C ASN A 247 -4.49 10.89 32.91
N LEU A 248 -3.23 10.45 32.74
CA LEU A 248 -2.56 9.61 33.74
C LEU A 248 -2.38 10.42 35.03
N VAL A 249 -2.53 9.77 36.19
CA VAL A 249 -2.18 10.41 37.47
C VAL A 249 -0.70 10.78 37.47
N ASP A 250 -0.43 12.03 37.83
CA ASP A 250 0.93 12.58 37.88
C ASP A 250 1.85 11.71 38.74
N PRO A 251 3.07 11.36 38.27
CA PRO A 251 3.97 10.49 39.03
C PRO A 251 4.34 11.00 40.43
N GLN A 252 4.43 12.32 40.62
CA GLN A 252 4.73 12.92 41.93
C GLN A 252 3.53 12.80 42.88
N GLU A 253 2.32 13.05 42.37
CA GLU A 253 1.09 12.83 43.12
C GLU A 253 0.91 11.35 43.49
N ALA A 254 1.22 10.46 42.55
CA ALA A 254 1.15 9.02 42.73
C ALA A 254 2.12 8.54 43.84
N ALA A 255 3.34 9.07 43.87
CA ALA A 255 4.32 8.79 44.94
C ALA A 255 3.85 9.30 46.31
N ALA A 256 3.20 10.48 46.36
CA ALA A 256 2.63 11.00 47.60
C ALA A 256 1.51 10.08 48.14
N ARG A 257 0.64 9.55 47.26
CA ARG A 257 -0.42 8.60 47.65
C ARG A 257 0.14 7.30 48.23
N ASP A 258 1.23 6.80 47.68
CA ASP A 258 1.90 5.58 48.15
C ASP A 258 2.50 5.77 49.55
N SER A 259 3.09 6.95 49.82
CA SER A 259 3.61 7.30 51.15
C SER A 259 2.54 7.37 52.25
N LEU A 260 1.26 7.48 51.87
CA LEU A 260 0.10 7.47 52.77
C LEU A 260 -0.46 6.06 53.04
N GLY A 261 0.19 5.00 52.53
CA GLY A 261 -0.20 3.61 52.81
C GLY A 261 -1.41 3.10 52.02
N LEU A 262 -1.79 3.78 50.93
CA LEU A 262 -2.93 3.42 50.07
C LEU A 262 -2.67 2.22 49.12
N GLN A 263 -1.59 1.45 49.32
CA GLN A 263 -1.29 0.17 48.65
C GLN A 263 -1.45 0.14 47.11
N THR A 264 -1.02 1.19 46.41
CA THR A 264 -0.91 1.14 44.95
C THR A 264 0.40 0.48 44.56
N VAL A 265 0.36 -0.72 43.97
CA VAL A 265 1.56 -1.39 43.47
C VAL A 265 2.12 -0.62 42.27
N ALA A 266 3.34 -0.12 42.36
CA ALA A 266 4.05 0.63 41.31
C ALA A 266 3.27 1.85 40.76
N PRO A 267 3.05 2.89 41.61
CA PRO A 267 2.21 4.07 41.28
C PRO A 267 2.77 4.93 40.13
N ASP A 268 4.06 4.82 39.84
CA ASP A 268 4.76 5.50 38.73
C ASP A 268 4.60 4.77 37.39
N SER A 269 3.74 3.75 37.31
CA SER A 269 3.58 2.89 36.14
C SER A 269 2.12 2.66 35.76
N PHE A 270 1.93 2.17 34.53
CA PHE A 270 0.65 1.70 34.02
C PHE A 270 0.85 0.38 33.29
N GLN A 271 -0.25 -0.36 33.14
CA GLN A 271 -0.28 -1.64 32.43
C GLN A 271 -1.16 -1.50 31.19
N THR A 272 -0.76 -2.13 30.09
CA THR A 272 -1.58 -2.20 28.89
C THR A 272 -1.87 -3.64 28.53
N LEU A 273 -3.15 -3.94 28.37
CA LEU A 273 -3.66 -5.16 27.78
C LEU A 273 -4.00 -4.90 26.31
N TYR A 274 -3.31 -5.62 25.41
CA TYR A 274 -3.67 -5.74 24.00
C TYR A 274 -4.44 -7.04 23.81
N LEU A 275 -5.70 -6.93 23.42
CA LEU A 275 -6.59 -8.07 23.26
C LEU A 275 -7.12 -8.12 21.83
N ILE A 276 -6.80 -9.19 21.12
CA ILE A 276 -7.28 -9.43 19.76
C ILE A 276 -8.43 -10.43 19.82
N ARG A 277 -9.58 -10.00 19.28
CA ARG A 277 -10.77 -10.85 19.11
C ARG A 277 -11.08 -11.06 17.64
N ASN A 278 -11.56 -12.24 17.28
CA ASN A 278 -12.08 -12.49 15.93
C ASN A 278 -13.49 -11.89 15.73
N ASP A 279 -14.07 -12.10 14.56
CA ASP A 279 -15.39 -11.64 14.16
C ASP A 279 -16.54 -12.20 15.02
N LYS A 280 -16.33 -13.36 15.66
CA LYS A 280 -17.25 -13.96 16.63
C LYS A 280 -17.09 -13.42 18.05
N GLY A 281 -16.12 -12.53 18.28
CA GLY A 281 -15.78 -12.01 19.60
C GLY A 281 -14.93 -12.95 20.46
N GLU A 282 -14.44 -14.05 19.90
CA GLU A 282 -13.57 -14.99 20.62
C GLU A 282 -12.17 -14.38 20.77
N GLU A 283 -11.60 -14.49 21.97
CA GLU A 283 -10.24 -14.01 22.26
C GLU A 283 -9.21 -14.96 21.66
N VAL A 284 -8.45 -14.46 20.68
CA VAL A 284 -7.46 -15.27 19.95
C VAL A 284 -6.02 -14.96 20.38
N LYS A 285 -5.79 -13.77 20.94
CA LYS A 285 -4.47 -13.36 21.42
C LYS A 285 -4.57 -12.26 22.46
N GLN A 286 -3.71 -12.36 23.48
CA GLN A 286 -3.56 -11.38 24.54
C GLN A 286 -2.08 -11.08 24.77
N VAL A 287 -1.72 -9.80 24.90
CA VAL A 287 -0.37 -9.36 25.23
C VAL A 287 -0.44 -8.31 26.33
N TRP A 288 0.34 -8.48 27.40
CA TRP A 288 0.50 -7.49 28.46
C TRP A 288 1.80 -6.73 28.30
N LYS A 289 1.76 -5.42 28.54
CA LYS A 289 2.95 -4.57 28.65
C LYS A 289 2.88 -3.72 29.91
N PHE A 290 4.04 -3.54 30.53
CA PHE A 290 4.24 -2.68 31.69
C PHE A 290 5.08 -1.50 31.24
N SER A 291 4.71 -0.28 31.66
CA SER A 291 5.39 0.95 31.24
C SER A 291 5.41 1.96 32.36
N ARG A 292 6.53 2.68 32.48
CA ARG A 292 6.63 3.83 33.40
C ARG A 292 5.91 5.04 32.81
N LYS A 293 5.36 5.86 33.68
CA LYS A 293 4.72 7.13 33.32
C LYS A 293 5.80 8.19 33.07
N PRO A 294 5.87 8.79 31.86
CA PRO A 294 6.73 9.95 31.63
C PRO A 294 6.12 11.25 32.18
N GLY A 295 4.83 11.25 32.50
CA GLY A 295 4.06 12.40 32.97
C GLY A 295 2.56 12.05 32.97
N THR A 296 1.71 13.06 32.82
CA THR A 296 0.24 12.92 32.76
C THR A 296 -0.28 12.48 31.39
N SER A 297 0.58 12.45 30.37
CA SER A 297 0.29 11.90 29.05
C SER A 297 1.45 11.04 28.56
N CYS A 298 1.16 10.09 27.67
CA CYS A 298 2.15 9.16 27.14
C CYS A 298 1.78 8.72 25.72
N VAL A 299 2.78 8.62 24.86
CA VAL A 299 2.60 8.14 23.49
C VAL A 299 3.15 6.72 23.37
N GLN A 300 2.34 5.79 22.89
CA GLN A 300 2.67 4.39 22.75
C GLN A 300 2.77 3.98 21.27
N SER A 301 3.84 3.24 20.96
CA SER A 301 4.01 2.53 19.69
C SER A 301 4.37 1.09 19.99
N VAL A 302 3.57 0.14 19.48
CA VAL A 302 3.74 -1.28 19.74
C VAL A 302 3.74 -2.07 18.43
N VAL A 303 4.55 -3.13 18.41
CA VAL A 303 4.50 -4.18 17.41
C VAL A 303 3.90 -5.42 18.07
N LEU A 304 2.78 -5.91 17.54
CA LEU A 304 2.13 -7.14 18.01
C LEU A 304 2.34 -8.24 16.96
N PRO A 305 2.76 -9.45 17.34
CA PRO A 305 2.87 -10.55 16.40
C PRO A 305 1.47 -11.01 15.97
N ILE A 306 1.23 -11.08 14.66
CA ILE A 306 -0.06 -11.50 14.06
C ILE A 306 0.09 -12.62 13.03
N ALA A 307 1.29 -13.18 12.86
CA ALA A 307 1.59 -14.23 11.88
C ALA A 307 0.77 -15.54 12.09
N ASP A 308 0.31 -15.78 13.31
CA ASP A 308 -0.52 -16.92 13.72
C ASP A 308 -2.02 -16.69 13.55
N LEU A 309 -2.44 -15.46 13.21
CA LEU A 309 -3.84 -15.15 12.96
C LEU A 309 -4.28 -15.72 11.60
N LYS A 310 -5.47 -16.33 11.62
CA LYS A 310 -6.12 -16.82 10.40
C LYS A 310 -6.65 -15.64 9.60
N SER A 311 -7.07 -15.89 8.36
CA SER A 311 -7.83 -14.88 7.63
C SER A 311 -9.16 -14.59 8.29
N GLY A 312 -9.56 -13.32 8.23
CA GLY A 312 -10.79 -12.86 8.84
C GLY A 312 -10.70 -11.43 9.33
N GLN A 313 -11.80 -10.99 9.95
CA GLN A 313 -11.91 -9.69 10.60
C GLN A 313 -11.54 -9.83 12.07
N TYR A 314 -10.80 -8.86 12.58
CA TYR A 314 -10.34 -8.82 13.95
C TYR A 314 -10.57 -7.45 14.57
N THR A 315 -10.76 -7.44 15.89
CA THR A 315 -10.77 -6.23 16.69
C THR A 315 -9.61 -6.28 17.66
N LEU A 316 -8.75 -5.27 17.61
CA LEU A 316 -7.77 -4.98 18.65
C LEU A 316 -8.43 -4.08 19.69
N THR A 317 -8.49 -4.53 20.94
CA THR A 317 -8.79 -3.71 22.11
C THR A 317 -7.48 -3.35 22.79
N VAL A 318 -7.22 -2.05 22.95
CA VAL A 318 -6.13 -1.53 23.78
C VAL A 318 -6.76 -1.04 25.07
N ARG A 319 -6.43 -1.68 26.19
CA ARG A 319 -6.91 -1.31 27.52
C ARG A 319 -5.74 -0.91 28.41
N VAL A 320 -5.74 0.33 28.89
CA VAL A 320 -4.71 0.86 29.78
C VAL A 320 -5.27 0.94 31.19
N PHE A 321 -4.51 0.39 32.15
CA PHE A 321 -4.78 0.45 33.58
C PHE A 321 -3.74 1.36 34.24
N ASP A 322 -4.19 2.46 34.83
CA ASP A 322 -3.32 3.33 35.63
C ASP A 322 -3.26 2.81 37.07
N ASN A 323 -2.08 2.34 37.49
CA ASN A 323 -1.90 1.72 38.79
C ASN A 323 -2.12 2.70 39.97
N ALA A 324 -1.99 4.01 39.75
CA ALA A 324 -2.15 5.01 40.81
C ALA A 324 -3.60 5.44 41.07
N SER A 325 -4.47 5.32 40.06
CA SER A 325 -5.90 5.60 40.18
C SER A 325 -6.75 4.34 40.26
N ALA A 326 -6.18 3.17 39.97
CA ALA A 326 -6.89 1.91 39.74
C ALA A 326 -8.01 2.01 38.68
N CYS A 327 -7.95 3.04 37.84
CA CYS A 327 -8.88 3.27 36.74
C CYS A 327 -8.32 2.66 35.45
N TYR A 328 -9.20 2.33 34.52
CA TYR A 328 -8.82 1.91 33.18
C TYR A 328 -9.59 2.67 32.10
N ALA A 329 -8.97 2.77 30.93
CA ALA A 329 -9.59 3.26 29.72
C ALA A 329 -9.32 2.29 28.58
N GLU A 330 -10.21 2.25 27.60
CA GLU A 330 -10.04 1.39 26.43
C GLU A 330 -10.37 2.11 25.13
N THR A 331 -9.72 1.65 24.07
CA THR A 331 -9.96 2.07 22.69
C THR A 331 -9.88 0.83 21.81
N THR A 332 -10.59 0.84 20.69
CA THR A 332 -10.65 -0.32 19.80
C THR A 332 -10.35 0.09 18.36
N GLY A 333 -9.68 -0.79 17.63
CA GLY A 333 -9.46 -0.67 16.21
C GLY A 333 -9.80 -1.98 15.51
N ARG A 334 -10.40 -1.90 14.33
CA ARG A 334 -10.67 -3.08 13.49
C ARG A 334 -9.61 -3.21 12.42
N PHE A 335 -9.14 -4.43 12.20
CA PHE A 335 -8.25 -4.78 11.12
C PHE A 335 -8.65 -6.12 10.52
N SER A 336 -8.20 -6.37 9.30
CA SER A 336 -8.46 -7.62 8.60
C SER A 336 -7.15 -8.33 8.31
N MET A 337 -7.14 -9.63 8.57
CA MET A 337 -6.15 -10.53 8.01
C MET A 337 -6.67 -10.96 6.64
N GLN A 338 -6.12 -10.36 5.61
CA GLN A 338 -6.36 -10.76 4.24
C GLN A 338 -5.37 -11.87 3.94
N TRP A 339 -5.79 -13.13 4.12
CA TRP A 339 -5.26 -14.16 3.21
C TRP A 339 -5.90 -13.89 1.87
N ASP A 340 -5.36 -12.92 1.18
CA ASP A 340 -5.63 -12.86 -0.23
C ASP A 340 -4.31 -12.70 -0.94
N ILE A 341 -3.89 -13.81 -1.47
CA ILE A 341 -3.10 -13.74 -2.67
C ILE A 341 -3.84 -14.48 -3.77
N PHE A 342 -4.48 -15.60 -3.42
CA PHE A 342 -5.39 -16.39 -4.23
C PHE A 342 -6.17 -17.27 -3.26
N SER A 343 -7.41 -17.65 -3.55
CA SER A 343 -8.17 -18.61 -2.72
C SER A 343 -7.42 -19.95 -2.52
N PHE A 344 -6.54 -20.05 -1.52
CA PHE A 344 -5.92 -21.29 -1.06
C PHE A 344 -6.83 -22.07 -0.10
N LYS A 345 -8.01 -21.53 0.23
CA LYS A 345 -9.05 -22.32 0.88
C LYS A 345 -9.42 -23.56 0.05
N ASP A 346 -9.28 -23.46 -1.27
CA ASP A 346 -9.65 -24.50 -2.23
C ASP A 346 -8.44 -25.21 -2.87
N LYS A 347 -7.22 -24.64 -2.74
CA LYS A 347 -6.00 -25.20 -3.32
C LYS A 347 -5.24 -26.05 -2.30
N LYS A 348 -4.83 -27.23 -2.75
CA LYS A 348 -4.03 -28.14 -1.93
C LYS A 348 -2.62 -27.56 -1.76
N PHE A 349 -1.98 -27.80 -0.62
CA PHE A 349 -0.61 -27.32 -0.36
C PHE A 349 0.38 -27.76 -1.43
N GLU A 350 0.16 -28.93 -2.00
CA GLU A 350 0.95 -29.49 -3.08
C GLU A 350 0.91 -28.59 -4.32
N GLU A 351 -0.23 -27.96 -4.62
CA GLU A 351 -0.35 -27.00 -5.73
C GLU A 351 0.45 -25.72 -5.44
N ILE A 352 0.47 -25.23 -4.19
CA ILE A 352 1.34 -24.11 -3.80
C ILE A 352 2.79 -24.44 -4.12
N LEU A 353 3.25 -25.63 -3.75
CA LEU A 353 4.63 -26.05 -3.99
C LEU A 353 4.94 -26.15 -5.49
N GLU A 354 4.01 -26.66 -6.30
CA GLU A 354 4.19 -26.69 -7.75
C GLU A 354 4.30 -25.27 -8.32
N GLN A 355 3.50 -24.33 -7.85
CA GLN A 355 3.60 -22.94 -8.29
C GLN A 355 4.98 -22.37 -7.95
N LEU A 356 5.42 -22.54 -6.70
CA LEU A 356 6.70 -22.00 -6.20
C LEU A 356 7.92 -22.47 -6.99
N GLN A 357 7.82 -23.47 -7.88
CA GLN A 357 8.94 -23.94 -8.69
C GLN A 357 9.63 -22.87 -9.55
N TYR A 358 8.94 -21.76 -9.87
CA TYR A 358 9.53 -20.67 -10.66
C TYR A 358 10.40 -19.71 -9.83
N VAL A 359 10.39 -19.84 -8.49
CA VAL A 359 11.08 -18.93 -7.56
C VAL A 359 11.85 -19.66 -6.46
N ALA A 360 11.53 -20.93 -6.21
CA ALA A 360 12.15 -21.78 -5.21
C ALA A 360 13.13 -22.77 -5.85
N GLY A 361 14.30 -22.96 -5.24
CA GLY A 361 15.21 -24.04 -5.62
C GLY A 361 14.66 -25.42 -5.21
N GLY A 362 15.12 -26.48 -5.89
CA GLY A 362 14.64 -27.84 -5.62
C GLY A 362 14.87 -28.32 -4.18
N GLY A 363 15.89 -27.81 -3.49
CA GLY A 363 16.11 -28.08 -2.06
C GLY A 363 15.08 -27.41 -1.15
N GLU A 364 14.68 -26.18 -1.46
CA GLU A 364 13.68 -25.41 -0.70
C GLU A 364 12.29 -26.03 -0.85
N LEU A 365 11.91 -26.41 -2.07
CA LEU A 365 10.64 -27.11 -2.33
C LEU A 365 10.56 -28.42 -1.53
N LYS A 366 11.64 -29.20 -1.49
CA LYS A 366 11.71 -30.43 -0.67
C LYS A 366 11.57 -30.15 0.82
N LYS A 367 12.16 -29.05 1.32
CA LYS A 367 12.02 -28.63 2.71
C LYS A 367 10.57 -28.28 3.03
N LEU A 368 9.93 -27.45 2.20
CA LEU A 368 8.53 -27.05 2.37
C LEU A 368 7.58 -28.25 2.28
N ALA A 369 7.80 -29.18 1.34
CA ALA A 369 6.99 -30.38 1.16
C ALA A 369 6.95 -31.29 2.40
N ARG A 370 8.00 -31.29 3.22
CA ARG A 370 8.13 -32.13 4.42
C ARG A 370 7.48 -31.52 5.67
N LEU A 371 6.96 -30.29 5.59
CA LEU A 371 6.38 -29.62 6.75
C LEU A 371 5.05 -30.26 7.19
N PRO A 372 4.86 -30.51 8.50
CA PRO A 372 3.57 -30.87 9.08
C PRO A 372 2.50 -29.82 8.74
N GLN A 373 1.24 -30.23 8.64
CA GLN A 373 0.15 -29.32 8.26
C GLN A 373 0.08 -28.05 9.12
N THR A 374 0.36 -28.17 10.41
CA THR A 374 0.42 -27.08 11.38
C THR A 374 1.55 -26.09 11.13
N GLU A 375 2.62 -26.49 10.44
CA GLU A 375 3.81 -25.68 10.19
C GLU A 375 3.88 -25.14 8.75
N ARG A 376 3.06 -25.66 7.83
CA ARG A 376 3.06 -25.26 6.41
C ARG A 376 2.92 -23.76 6.21
N GLN A 377 2.03 -23.13 6.99
CA GLN A 377 1.79 -21.68 6.90
C GLN A 377 3.03 -20.88 7.33
N ARG A 378 3.65 -21.26 8.45
CA ARG A 378 4.89 -20.65 8.93
C ARG A 378 6.05 -20.88 7.95
N GLY A 379 6.16 -22.08 7.37
CA GLY A 379 7.21 -22.36 6.40
C GLY A 379 7.09 -21.55 5.12
N LEU A 380 5.86 -21.37 4.60
CA LEU A 380 5.62 -20.45 3.49
C LEU A 380 5.98 -19.01 3.89
N PHE A 381 5.62 -18.60 5.11
CA PHE A 381 5.97 -17.28 5.64
C PHE A 381 7.47 -17.03 5.60
N GLU A 382 8.25 -17.94 6.18
CA GLU A 382 9.71 -17.87 6.21
C GLU A 382 10.31 -17.90 4.78
N PHE A 383 9.76 -18.74 3.89
CA PHE A 383 10.21 -18.83 2.50
C PHE A 383 10.16 -17.47 1.79
N TRP A 384 9.05 -16.75 1.95
CA TRP A 384 8.88 -15.44 1.34
C TRP A 384 9.61 -14.34 2.09
N GLN A 385 9.63 -14.37 3.43
CA GLN A 385 10.39 -13.41 4.23
C GLN A 385 11.88 -13.37 3.83
N HIS A 386 12.49 -14.51 3.52
CA HIS A 386 13.86 -14.56 3.01
C HIS A 386 14.07 -13.91 1.63
N ARG A 387 12.98 -13.71 0.88
CA ARG A 387 12.96 -13.08 -0.45
C ARG A 387 12.39 -11.67 -0.43
N ASP A 388 12.16 -11.11 0.76
CA ASP A 388 11.66 -9.77 0.93
C ASP A 388 12.74 -8.75 0.55
N PRO A 389 12.56 -7.96 -0.53
CA PRO A 389 13.52 -6.93 -0.91
C PRO A 389 13.48 -5.75 0.06
N THR A 390 12.39 -5.55 0.79
CA THR A 390 12.21 -4.44 1.73
C THR A 390 11.72 -4.90 3.11
N PRO A 391 12.53 -5.70 3.85
CA PRO A 391 12.10 -6.32 5.12
C PRO A 391 11.79 -5.33 6.25
N GLY A 392 12.07 -4.03 6.06
CA GLY A 392 11.66 -2.95 6.95
C GLY A 392 10.25 -2.41 6.69
N THR A 393 9.58 -2.90 5.65
CA THR A 393 8.18 -2.63 5.36
C THR A 393 7.35 -3.85 5.77
N PRO A 394 6.05 -3.69 6.05
CA PRO A 394 5.19 -4.83 6.36
C PRO A 394 4.87 -5.66 5.13
N ARG A 395 5.25 -5.23 3.92
CA ARG A 395 4.89 -5.89 2.66
C ARG A 395 6.09 -6.68 2.15
N ASN A 396 5.80 -7.66 1.31
CA ASN A 396 6.82 -8.39 0.59
C ASN A 396 6.55 -8.24 -0.90
N GLU A 397 7.18 -7.22 -1.50
CA GLU A 397 6.90 -6.84 -2.88
C GLU A 397 7.24 -7.95 -3.87
N ALA A 398 8.30 -8.73 -3.61
CA ALA A 398 8.72 -9.82 -4.49
C ALA A 398 7.65 -10.93 -4.58
N MET A 399 7.06 -11.26 -3.44
CA MET A 399 5.98 -12.24 -3.38
C MET A 399 4.69 -11.71 -4.00
N GLU A 400 4.29 -10.48 -3.68
CA GLU A 400 3.12 -9.85 -4.27
C GLU A 400 3.22 -9.82 -5.80
N GLU A 401 4.39 -9.45 -6.33
CA GLU A 401 4.66 -9.41 -7.76
C GLU A 401 4.65 -10.81 -8.39
N TYR A 402 5.30 -11.80 -7.77
CA TYR A 402 5.28 -13.18 -8.23
C TYR A 402 3.86 -13.70 -8.40
N TYR A 403 3.04 -13.45 -7.39
CA TYR A 403 1.66 -13.89 -7.37
C TYR A 403 0.79 -13.05 -8.31
N ARG A 404 1.02 -11.75 -8.48
CA ARG A 404 0.38 -10.95 -9.54
C ARG A 404 0.61 -11.57 -10.92
N ARG A 405 1.84 -12.01 -11.21
CA ARG A 405 2.18 -12.67 -12.49
C ARG A 405 1.49 -14.02 -12.65
N LEU A 406 1.38 -14.78 -11.57
CA LEU A 406 0.67 -16.06 -11.58
C LEU A 406 -0.82 -15.89 -11.87
N ASN A 407 -1.44 -14.86 -11.30
CA ASN A 407 -2.85 -14.50 -11.47
C ASN A 407 -3.12 -14.14 -12.93
N TYR A 408 -2.25 -13.29 -13.46
CA TYR A 408 -2.27 -12.92 -14.85
C TYR A 408 -2.13 -14.14 -15.76
N ALA A 409 -1.14 -15.00 -15.51
CA ALA A 409 -0.95 -16.19 -16.33
C ALA A 409 -2.22 -17.05 -16.38
N ASN A 410 -2.89 -17.23 -15.25
CA ASN A 410 -4.15 -17.97 -15.14
C ASN A 410 -5.32 -17.34 -15.89
N ALA A 411 -5.41 -16.01 -15.88
CA ALA A 411 -6.49 -15.29 -16.53
C ALA A 411 -6.36 -15.25 -18.07
N TYR A 412 -5.13 -15.17 -18.58
CA TYR A 412 -4.90 -14.84 -19.99
C TYR A 412 -4.30 -15.96 -20.83
N PHE A 413 -3.59 -16.93 -20.24
CA PHE A 413 -2.95 -18.00 -21.02
C PHE A 413 -3.75 -19.29 -20.96
N LYS A 414 -4.03 -19.85 -22.13
CA LYS A 414 -4.76 -21.12 -22.25
C LYS A 414 -3.78 -22.29 -22.16
N TRP A 415 -4.22 -23.35 -21.49
CA TRP A 415 -3.45 -24.58 -21.41
C TRP A 415 -4.35 -25.82 -21.56
N ARG A 416 -3.81 -26.91 -22.15
CA ARG A 416 -4.59 -28.12 -22.47
C ARG A 416 -5.28 -28.74 -21.24
N ARG A 417 -4.61 -28.72 -20.10
CA ARG A 417 -5.11 -29.25 -18.83
C ARG A 417 -4.52 -28.46 -17.67
N GLY A 418 -5.37 -27.75 -16.93
CA GLY A 418 -4.98 -26.96 -15.77
C GLY A 418 -4.94 -25.46 -16.06
N GLU A 419 -4.38 -24.72 -15.12
CA GLU A 419 -4.40 -23.26 -15.14
C GLU A 419 -3.25 -22.69 -16.01
N GLY A 420 -3.42 -21.44 -16.45
CA GLY A 420 -2.51 -20.78 -17.38
C GLY A 420 -1.08 -20.60 -16.88
N TRP A 421 -0.83 -20.62 -15.57
CA TRP A 421 0.54 -20.62 -15.01
C TRP A 421 1.37 -21.83 -15.46
N LYS A 422 0.73 -22.95 -15.82
CA LYS A 422 1.42 -24.14 -16.37
C LYS A 422 1.77 -24.01 -17.85
N SER A 423 1.16 -23.05 -18.57
CA SER A 423 1.44 -22.86 -20.00
C SER A 423 2.86 -22.34 -20.22
N PRO A 424 3.48 -22.59 -21.38
CA PRO A 424 4.80 -22.03 -21.69
C PRO A 424 4.85 -20.51 -21.60
N GLN A 425 3.81 -19.81 -22.05
CA GLN A 425 3.67 -18.36 -21.89
C GLN A 425 3.61 -17.96 -20.41
N GLY A 426 2.84 -18.69 -19.60
CA GLY A 426 2.73 -18.47 -18.15
C GLY A 426 4.07 -18.68 -17.43
N GLN A 427 4.81 -19.73 -17.77
CA GLN A 427 6.12 -20.02 -17.19
C GLN A 427 7.11 -18.88 -17.44
N ILE A 428 7.20 -18.41 -18.70
CA ILE A 428 8.07 -17.29 -19.07
C ILE A 428 7.60 -16.00 -18.40
N TYR A 429 6.30 -15.71 -18.40
CA TYR A 429 5.73 -14.50 -17.79
C TYR A 429 5.95 -14.43 -16.28
N ILE A 430 5.79 -15.55 -15.57
CA ILE A 430 6.03 -15.60 -14.11
C ILE A 430 7.51 -15.40 -13.81
N THR A 431 8.38 -16.06 -14.56
CA THR A 431 9.83 -16.04 -14.35
C THR A 431 10.43 -14.66 -14.65
N TYR A 432 10.08 -14.07 -15.79
CA TYR A 432 10.74 -12.87 -16.30
C TYR A 432 9.89 -11.59 -16.19
N GLY A 433 8.59 -11.73 -15.89
CA GLY A 433 7.66 -10.60 -15.85
C GLY A 433 7.01 -10.33 -17.20
N PRO A 434 6.40 -9.15 -17.38
CA PRO A 434 5.87 -8.75 -18.69
C PRO A 434 7.02 -8.54 -19.70
N PRO A 435 6.86 -9.00 -20.95
CA PRO A 435 7.82 -8.68 -22.01
C PRO A 435 7.75 -7.20 -22.39
N ASP A 436 8.88 -6.62 -22.79
CA ASP A 436 8.97 -5.25 -23.31
C ASP A 436 8.22 -5.10 -24.64
N TYR A 437 8.31 -6.12 -25.49
CA TYR A 437 7.65 -6.16 -26.80
C TYR A 437 7.03 -7.52 -27.07
N VAL A 438 5.82 -7.49 -27.63
CA VAL A 438 5.11 -8.68 -28.13
C VAL A 438 4.75 -8.46 -29.59
N GLN A 439 5.31 -9.29 -30.46
CA GLN A 439 4.90 -9.33 -31.86
C GLN A 439 4.00 -10.53 -32.08
N ARG A 440 2.93 -10.35 -32.86
CA ARG A 440 1.97 -11.39 -33.17
C ARG A 440 1.83 -11.53 -34.67
N TYR A 441 1.88 -12.77 -35.11
CA TYR A 441 1.75 -13.14 -36.52
C TYR A 441 0.65 -14.17 -36.63
N ASN A 442 -0.22 -14.00 -37.63
CA ASN A 442 -1.30 -14.93 -37.88
C ASN A 442 -0.81 -16.04 -38.82
N ALA A 443 -1.48 -17.19 -38.81
CA ALA A 443 -1.24 -18.21 -39.82
C ALA A 443 -1.38 -17.57 -41.22
N SER A 444 -0.39 -17.78 -42.10
CA SER A 444 -0.24 -17.24 -43.47
C SER A 444 0.54 -15.93 -43.66
N SER A 445 1.09 -15.31 -42.61
CA SER A 445 1.83 -14.03 -42.75
C SER A 445 3.36 -14.16 -42.78
N PHE A 446 3.92 -15.35 -43.06
CA PHE A 446 5.37 -15.56 -43.07
C PHE A 446 5.85 -16.03 -44.45
N ASP A 447 6.41 -15.10 -45.23
CA ASP A 447 7.18 -15.41 -46.43
C ASP A 447 8.66 -15.08 -46.18
N LEU A 448 9.51 -16.11 -46.12
CA LEU A 448 10.95 -15.96 -45.91
C LEU A 448 11.65 -15.18 -47.03
N ALA A 449 11.01 -15.04 -48.19
CA ALA A 449 11.62 -14.52 -49.41
C ALA A 449 11.29 -13.04 -49.70
N ASP A 450 10.20 -12.47 -49.17
CA ASP A 450 9.67 -11.19 -49.67
C ASP A 450 9.78 -10.01 -48.67
N ASP A 451 10.04 -10.30 -47.40
CA ASP A 451 9.95 -9.28 -46.36
C ASP A 451 11.30 -9.02 -45.70
N GLY A 452 11.86 -7.84 -45.96
CA GLY A 452 13.01 -7.24 -45.27
C GLY A 452 12.73 -6.89 -43.80
N TRP A 453 12.09 -7.80 -43.07
CA TRP A 453 11.54 -7.66 -41.73
C TRP A 453 12.61 -7.71 -40.64
N LYS A 454 13.71 -6.95 -40.77
CA LYS A 454 14.49 -6.61 -39.59
C LYS A 454 13.61 -5.72 -38.73
N ASN A 455 13.03 -6.27 -37.66
CA ASN A 455 12.44 -5.41 -36.65
C ASN A 455 13.59 -4.56 -36.06
N PRO A 456 13.53 -3.22 -36.18
CA PRO A 456 14.64 -2.35 -35.82
C PRO A 456 14.91 -2.32 -34.30
N ASP A 457 13.96 -2.80 -33.49
CA ASP A 457 14.06 -2.82 -32.03
C ASP A 457 14.70 -4.12 -31.50
N TRP A 458 14.98 -5.09 -32.38
CA TRP A 458 15.60 -6.36 -31.98
C TRP A 458 17.11 -6.23 -31.83
N SER A 459 17.68 -6.90 -30.82
CA SER A 459 19.14 -7.09 -30.76
C SER A 459 19.62 -7.97 -31.91
N ALA A 460 20.89 -7.79 -32.29
CA ALA A 460 21.50 -8.58 -33.36
C ALA A 460 21.49 -10.09 -33.03
N GLU A 461 21.65 -10.45 -31.75
CA GLU A 461 21.60 -11.82 -31.28
C GLU A 461 20.18 -12.41 -31.35
N ALA A 462 19.16 -11.63 -30.96
CA ALA A 462 17.76 -12.04 -31.08
C ALA A 462 17.36 -12.28 -32.54
N TRP A 463 17.80 -11.39 -33.44
CA TRP A 463 17.61 -11.55 -34.88
C TRP A 463 18.30 -12.80 -35.42
N GLN A 464 19.55 -13.04 -35.02
CA GLN A 464 20.31 -14.20 -35.48
C GLN A 464 19.66 -15.51 -35.00
N GLY A 465 19.20 -15.57 -33.74
CA GLY A 465 18.51 -16.74 -33.19
C GLY A 465 17.19 -17.02 -33.89
N PHE A 466 16.38 -15.99 -34.16
CA PHE A 466 15.15 -16.14 -34.92
C PHE A 466 15.39 -16.59 -36.36
N SER A 467 16.38 -15.98 -37.04
CA SER A 467 16.72 -16.33 -38.42
C SER A 467 17.22 -17.77 -38.55
N ASP A 468 18.02 -18.27 -37.59
CA ASP A 468 18.41 -19.68 -37.53
C ASP A 468 17.19 -20.60 -37.34
N LEU A 469 16.30 -20.26 -36.40
CA LEU A 469 15.09 -21.04 -36.14
C LEU A 469 14.16 -21.09 -37.37
N ALA A 470 13.95 -19.95 -38.02
CA ALA A 470 13.15 -19.82 -39.23
C ALA A 470 13.73 -20.61 -40.40
N SER A 471 15.05 -20.60 -40.55
CA SER A 471 15.76 -21.38 -41.56
C SER A 471 15.68 -22.88 -41.30
N ARG A 472 15.81 -23.31 -40.03
CA ARG A 472 15.80 -24.72 -39.65
C ARG A 472 14.41 -25.33 -39.60
N ARG A 473 13.38 -24.53 -39.30
CA ARG A 473 12.00 -24.99 -39.11
C ARG A 473 10.97 -24.08 -39.79
N PRO A 474 11.01 -23.89 -41.11
CA PRO A 474 10.15 -22.95 -41.83
C PRO A 474 8.65 -23.26 -41.67
N LYS A 475 8.28 -24.55 -41.55
CA LYS A 475 6.87 -24.98 -41.41
C LYS A 475 6.19 -24.51 -40.12
N LEU A 476 6.95 -24.11 -39.09
CA LEU A 476 6.39 -23.59 -37.83
C LEU A 476 5.68 -22.25 -38.04
N PHE A 477 6.18 -21.44 -38.95
CA PHE A 477 5.71 -20.08 -39.20
C PHE A 477 4.51 -20.02 -40.16
N ASN A 478 4.02 -21.18 -40.61
CA ASN A 478 2.70 -21.29 -41.24
C ASN A 478 1.56 -21.28 -40.21
N GLN A 479 1.88 -21.31 -38.91
CA GLN A 479 0.94 -21.22 -37.80
C GLN A 479 0.92 -19.80 -37.22
N GLY A 480 -0.08 -19.48 -36.40
CA GLY A 480 -0.03 -18.24 -35.60
C GLY A 480 1.11 -18.33 -34.58
N TYR A 481 1.93 -17.28 -34.47
CA TYR A 481 3.03 -17.25 -33.49
C TYR A 481 3.17 -15.88 -32.84
N GLU A 482 3.73 -15.87 -31.63
CA GLU A 482 4.12 -14.66 -30.91
C GLU A 482 5.64 -14.67 -30.66
N VAL A 483 6.25 -13.49 -30.72
CA VAL A 483 7.62 -13.28 -30.27
C VAL A 483 7.61 -12.30 -29.12
N TRP A 484 8.09 -12.74 -27.96
CA TRP A 484 8.19 -11.93 -26.75
C TRP A 484 9.64 -11.53 -26.51
N GLN A 485 9.88 -10.26 -26.22
CA GLN A 485 11.22 -9.73 -26.01
C GLN A 485 11.41 -9.15 -24.63
N TYR A 486 12.58 -9.43 -24.07
CA TYR A 486 13.06 -8.91 -22.80
C TYR A 486 14.42 -8.25 -23.05
N THR A 487 14.38 -6.96 -23.39
CA THR A 487 15.52 -6.12 -23.75
C THR A 487 16.57 -6.10 -22.64
N GLN A 488 16.15 -5.91 -21.38
CA GLN A 488 17.05 -5.89 -20.23
C GLN A 488 17.75 -7.23 -20.00
N LEU A 489 17.13 -8.33 -20.41
CA LEU A 489 17.68 -9.69 -20.28
C LEU A 489 18.45 -10.13 -21.54
N ASN A 490 18.42 -9.32 -22.61
CA ASN A 490 18.84 -9.70 -23.96
C ASN A 490 18.28 -11.08 -24.38
N ARG A 491 16.98 -11.30 -24.14
CA ARG A 491 16.30 -12.58 -24.41
C ARG A 491 15.07 -12.38 -25.28
N SER A 492 14.80 -13.36 -26.14
CA SER A 492 13.57 -13.46 -26.92
C SER A 492 13.01 -14.87 -26.83
N PHE A 493 11.68 -14.98 -26.81
CA PHE A 493 10.96 -16.25 -26.74
C PHE A 493 9.94 -16.32 -27.86
N VAL A 494 9.96 -17.42 -28.62
CA VAL A 494 9.03 -17.64 -29.74
C VAL A 494 7.99 -18.67 -29.33
N PHE A 495 6.72 -18.28 -29.42
CA PHE A 495 5.57 -19.06 -29.01
C PHE A 495 4.73 -19.39 -30.24
N VAL A 496 4.45 -20.66 -30.52
CA VAL A 496 3.70 -21.09 -31.72
C VAL A 496 2.38 -21.75 -31.31
N ASP A 497 1.27 -21.29 -31.87
CA ASP A 497 -0.06 -21.89 -31.70
C ASP A 497 -0.33 -22.90 -32.82
N PHE A 498 0.19 -24.11 -32.63
CA PHE A 498 0.06 -25.23 -33.58
C PHE A 498 -1.38 -25.65 -33.91
N ARG A 499 -2.35 -25.22 -33.11
CA ARG A 499 -3.75 -25.68 -33.21
C ARG A 499 -4.71 -24.56 -33.50
N SER A 500 -4.23 -23.31 -33.66
CA SER A 500 -5.06 -22.13 -33.81
C SER A 500 -6.14 -22.02 -32.71
N ALA A 501 -5.80 -22.44 -31.48
CA ALA A 501 -6.71 -22.53 -30.34
C ALA A 501 -6.33 -21.56 -29.21
N GLY A 502 -5.28 -20.75 -29.41
CA GLY A 502 -4.65 -19.89 -28.41
C GLY A 502 -3.81 -20.64 -27.39
N MET A 503 -3.42 -21.89 -27.67
CA MET A 503 -2.57 -22.71 -26.80
C MET A 503 -1.15 -22.73 -27.35
N TYR A 504 -0.41 -21.69 -27.06
CA TYR A 504 0.93 -21.51 -27.58
C TYR A 504 1.95 -22.46 -26.92
N GLU A 505 2.85 -23.00 -27.73
CA GLU A 505 3.98 -23.83 -27.30
C GLU A 505 5.29 -23.06 -27.54
N LEU A 506 6.24 -23.12 -26.59
CA LEU A 506 7.54 -22.45 -26.72
C LEU A 506 8.44 -23.23 -27.70
N VAL A 507 9.03 -22.53 -28.67
CA VAL A 507 9.95 -23.09 -29.65
C VAL A 507 11.35 -22.56 -29.38
N ASP A 508 12.15 -23.38 -28.67
CA ASP A 508 13.60 -23.25 -28.44
C ASP A 508 14.07 -22.00 -27.64
N PRO A 509 15.09 -22.10 -26.77
CA PRO A 509 15.64 -23.31 -26.17
C PRO A 509 14.83 -23.70 -24.93
N LEU A 510 14.29 -24.91 -24.99
CA LEU A 510 13.93 -25.66 -23.78
C LEU A 510 15.23 -26.12 -23.10
N SER A 511 15.82 -25.25 -22.28
CA SER A 511 16.76 -25.63 -21.23
C SER A 511 16.30 -25.09 -19.88
N LEU A 512 15.06 -25.38 -19.49
CA LEU A 512 14.62 -25.20 -18.09
C LEU A 512 15.15 -26.34 -17.18
N ASN A 513 16.42 -26.70 -17.34
CA ASN A 513 17.22 -27.37 -16.32
C ASN A 513 18.40 -26.47 -16.06
N HIS A 514 18.15 -25.34 -15.41
CA HIS A 514 19.10 -24.33 -14.95
C HIS A 514 20.50 -24.88 -14.59
N PRO A 515 21.55 -24.54 -15.37
CA PRO A 515 22.92 -24.66 -14.88
C PRO A 515 23.76 -23.37 -15.09
N ASP A 516 23.24 -22.35 -15.78
CA ASP A 516 23.96 -21.11 -16.14
C ASP A 516 23.35 -19.84 -15.51
N LEU A 517 22.73 -19.95 -14.33
CA LEU A 517 22.78 -18.85 -13.34
C LEU A 517 23.70 -19.31 -12.19
N ARG A 518 25.01 -19.39 -12.48
CA ARG A 518 26.06 -19.40 -11.46
C ARG A 518 26.44 -17.98 -11.09
#